data_AF-A0A5E7MDU1-F1
#
_entry.id   AF-A0A5E7MDU1-F1
#
_cell.length_a   1.000
_cell.length_b   1.000
_cell.length_c   1.000
_cell.angle_alpha   90.00
_cell.angle_beta   90.00
_cell.angle_gamma   90.00
#
_symmetry.space_group_name_H-M   'P 1'
#
loop_
_entity.id
_entity.type
_entity.pdbx_description
1 polymer ?
#
loop_
_entity_poly.entity_id
_entity_poly.type
_entity_poly.pdbx_seq_one_letter_code
_entity_poly.pdbx_strand_id
1 'polypeptide(L)' 'MRVRFEVHMDNGVKNGKWTGKVVYAVVDMQDRSAPKTVLSHETEEAARLHCERLNSTVS' A
#
# COMPACT_ATOMS: atom_id res chain seq x y z
N MET A 1 -14.27 -1.67 9.17
CA MET A 1 -13.03 -2.14 8.54
C MET A 1 -11.88 -1.36 9.14
N ARG A 2 -10.86 -2.02 9.71
CA ARG A 2 -9.64 -1.33 10.19
C ARG A 2 -8.51 -1.71 9.23
N VAL A 3 -7.99 -0.74 8.49
CA VAL A 3 -6.91 -0.95 7.52
C VAL A 3 -5.59 -0.37 8.01
N ARG A 4 -4.48 -0.97 7.57
CA ARG A 4 -3.11 -0.50 7.84
C ARG A 4 -2.39 -0.18 6.53
N PHE A 5 -1.61 0.90 6.58
CA PHE A 5 -0.68 1.27 5.52
C PHE A 5 0.62 0.48 5.65
N GLU A 6 1.06 -0.12 4.54
CA GLU A 6 2.33 -0.83 4.43
C GLU A 6 3.12 -0.36 3.21
N VAL A 7 4.44 -0.26 3.37
CA VAL A 7 5.36 0.05 2.28
C VAL A 7 6.13 -1.22 1.92
N HIS A 8 5.99 -1.66 0.69
CA HIS A 8 6.70 -2.82 0.14
C HIS A 8 7.74 -2.31 -0.86
N MET A 9 9.01 -2.63 -0.63
CA MET A 9 10.05 -2.39 -1.63
C MET A 9 10.05 -3.58 -2.59
N ASP A 10 9.43 -3.43 -3.76
CA ASP A 10 9.56 -4.43 -4.82
C ASP A 10 10.95 -4.28 -5.44
N ASN A 11 11.89 -5.07 -4.92
CA ASN A 11 13.28 -5.10 -5.36
C ASN A 11 13.42 -5.88 -6.68
N GLY A 12 12.77 -5.40 -7.74
CA GLY A 12 13.08 -5.84 -9.09
C GLY A 12 14.48 -5.37 -9.51
N VAL A 13 15.27 -6.26 -10.12
CA VAL A 13 16.48 -5.88 -10.86
C VAL A 13 16.18 -6.03 -12.35
N LYS A 14 16.21 -4.92 -13.09
CA LYS A 14 16.08 -4.93 -14.56
C LYS A 14 17.38 -4.41 -15.15
N ASN A 15 18.01 -5.20 -16.03
CA ASN A 15 19.28 -4.86 -16.69
C ASN A 15 20.42 -4.50 -15.72
N GLY A 16 20.54 -5.22 -14.60
CA GLY A 16 21.60 -4.98 -13.60
C GLY A 16 21.48 -3.67 -12.83
N LYS A 17 20.40 -2.91 -13.02
CA LYS A 17 20.05 -1.73 -12.22
C LYS A 17 18.93 -2.10 -11.25
N TRP A 18 19.07 -1.66 -10.00
CA TRP A 18 17.99 -1.72 -9.04
C TRP A 18 16.82 -0.88 -9.57
N THR A 19 15.72 -1.54 -9.90
CA THR A 19 14.50 -0.86 -10.38
C THR A 19 13.47 -0.70 -9.28
N GLY A 20 13.89 -0.81 -8.01
CA GLY A 20 13.07 -0.82 -6.80
C GLY A 20 11.81 0.03 -6.96
N LYS A 21 10.69 -0.60 -7.30
CA LYS A 21 9.42 0.12 -7.41
C LYS A 21 8.86 0.10 -6.00
N VAL A 22 8.80 1.27 -5.36
CA VAL A 22 8.12 1.39 -4.07
C VAL A 22 6.65 1.12 -4.32
N VAL A 23 6.12 0.13 -3.62
CA VAL A 23 4.73 -0.27 -3.70
C VAL A 23 4.06 0.04 -2.37
N TYR A 24 3.14 0.99 -2.39
CA TYR A 24 2.30 1.29 -1.24
C TYR A 24 1.11 0.33 -1.23
N ALA A 25 0.82 -0.27 -0.08
CA ALA A 25 -0.30 -1.20 0.07
C ALA A 25 -1.17 -0.80 1.26
N VAL A 26 -2.48 -0.98 1.11
CA VAL A 26 -3.45 -0.87 2.19
C VAL A 26 -3.99 -2.27 2.46
N VAL A 27 -3.83 -2.74 3.70
CA VAL A 27 -4.15 -4.11 4.11
C VAL A 27 -5.21 -4.08 5.20
N ASP A 28 -6.26 -4.89 5.07
CA ASP A 28 -7.24 -5.08 6.14
C ASP A 28 -6.62 -5.83 7.32
N MET A 29 -6.78 -5.31 8.53
CA MET A 29 -6.26 -5.93 9.75
C MET A 29 -7.16 -7.04 10.32
N GLN A 30 -8.44 -7.10 9.93
CA GLN A 30 -9.39 -8.11 10.42
C GLN A 30 -9.47 -9.34 9.52
N ASP A 31 -9.23 -9.17 8.22
CA ASP A 31 -9.36 -10.25 7.24
C ASP A 31 -8.04 -10.44 6.49
N ARG A 32 -7.34 -11.56 6.76
CA ARG A 32 -6.10 -11.92 6.05
C ARG A 32 -6.35 -12.38 4.60
N SER A 33 -7.61 -12.54 4.20
CA SER A 33 -8.04 -13.04 2.90
C SER A 33 -8.71 -11.99 1.99
N ALA A 34 -9.03 -10.80 2.52
CA ALA A 34 -9.71 -9.70 1.80
C ALA A 34 -8.81 -8.45 1.66
N PRO A 35 -9.17 -7.47 0.81
CA PRO A 35 -8.29 -6.98 -0.25
C PRO A 35 -7.07 -6.16 0.22
N LYS A 36 -5.91 -6.59 -0.28
CA LYS A 36 -4.69 -5.77 -0.38
C LYS A 36 -4.85 -4.82 -1.56
N THR A 37 -5.15 -3.54 -1.30
CA THR A 37 -5.15 -2.53 -2.36
C THR A 37 -3.72 -2.06 -2.60
N VAL A 38 -3.23 -2.22 -3.83
CA VAL A 38 -1.86 -1.86 -4.23
C VAL A 38 -1.87 -0.51 -4.94
N LEU A 39 -1.28 0.51 -4.30
CA LEU A 39 -1.17 1.89 -4.77
C LEU A 39 0.23 2.15 -5.35
N SER A 40 0.67 1.32 -6.30
CA SER A 40 2.05 1.37 -6.85
C SER A 40 2.36 2.56 -7.75
N HIS A 41 1.38 3.42 -8.04
CA HIS A 41 1.53 4.60 -8.91
C HIS A 41 1.30 5.92 -8.17
N GLU A 42 0.94 5.89 -6.89
CA GLU A 42 0.70 7.08 -6.09
C GLU A 42 1.96 7.50 -5.32
N THR A 43 2.02 8.76 -4.86
CA THR A 43 3.03 9.18 -3.88
C THR A 43 2.72 8.57 -2.52
N GLU A 44 3.73 8.47 -1.64
CA GLU A 44 3.54 7.99 -0.26
C GLU A 44 2.44 8.76 0.48
N GLU A 45 2.42 10.09 0.33
CA GLU A 45 1.46 10.98 0.97
C GLU A 45 0.03 10.71 0.49
N ALA A 46 -0.18 10.52 -0.82
CA ALA A 46 -1.48 10.18 -1.39
C ALA A 46 -1.97 8.81 -0.88
N ALA A 47 -1.07 7.83 -0.82
CA ALA A 47 -1.39 6.49 -0.36
C ALA A 47 -1.69 6.45 1.16
N ARG A 48 -1.00 7.26 1.97
CA ARG A 48 -1.33 7.47 3.40
C ARG A 48 -2.69 8.12 3.58
N LEU A 49 -2.98 9.20 2.87
CA LEU A 49 -4.28 9.88 2.92
C LEU A 49 -5.41 8.97 2.46
N HIS A 50 -5.16 8.06 1.53
CA HIS A 50 -6.12 7.04 1.13
C HIS A 50 -6.41 6.05 2.27
N CYS A 51 -5.38 5.57 2.95
CA CYS A 51 -5.52 4.70 4.12
C CYS A 51 -6.27 5.38 5.28
N GLU A 52 -5.97 6.65 5.56
CA GLU A 52 -6.64 7.42 6.61
C GLU A 52 -8.13 7.63 6.29
N ARG A 53 -8.47 7.94 5.03
CA ARG A 53 -9.86 8.05 4.58
C ARG A 53 -10.63 6.76 4.79
N LEU A 54 -10.05 5.62 4.39
CA LEU A 54 -10.68 4.30 4.57
C LEU A 54 -10.94 3.97 6.04
N ASN A 55 -10.07 4.40 6.96
CA ASN A 55 -10.30 4.23 8.40
C ASN A 55 -11.37 5.18 8.95
N SER A 56 -11.42 6.43 8.46
CA SER A 56 -12.38 7.45 8.92
C SER A 56 -13.81 7.22 8.43
N THR A 57 -14.01 6.57 7.27
CA THR A 57 -15.35 6.24 6.75
C THR A 57 -16.07 5.16 7.57
N VAL A 58 -15.37 4.47 8.48
CA VAL A 58 -15.93 3.39 9.31
C VAL A 58 -16.17 3.81 10.77
N SER A 59 -16.12 5.11 11.06
CA SER A 59 -16.52 5.70 12.37
C SER A 59 -17.98 6.11 12.39
#